data_AF-A0A6G1QSW1-F1
#
_entry.id   AF-A0A6G1QSW1-F1
#
_cell.length_a   1.000
_cell.length_b   1.000
_cell.length_c   1.000
_cell.angle_alpha   90.00
_cell.angle_beta   90.00
_cell.angle_gamma   90.00
#
_symmetry.space_group_name_H-M   'P 1'
#
loop_
_entity.id
_entity.type
_entity.pdbx_description
1 polymer ?
#
loop_
_entity_poly.entity_id
_entity_poly.type
_entity_poly.pdbx_seq_one_letter_code
_entity_poly.pdbx_strand_id
1 'polypeptide(L)'
;MDAATSQTSRLSQAPLRLRRQQGGGGVLVWAGIIKHELVFGLKMDSNSQTYCQFLEDPFFKQWYRKKSASFKKTYIFIQDNAPSHAF
;
A
#
# COMPACT_ATOMS: atom_id res chain seq x y z
N MET A 1 -31.48 49.54 -29.37
CA MET A 1 -31.98 48.16 -29.23
C MET A 1 -30.76 47.27 -29.32
N ASP A 2 -30.16 46.94 -28.18
CA ASP A 2 -29.03 46.03 -28.07
C ASP A 2 -29.13 45.30 -26.74
N ALA A 3 -29.10 43.97 -26.79
CA ALA A 3 -28.50 43.10 -25.78
C ALA A 3 -28.69 41.64 -26.22
N ALA A 4 -27.64 41.10 -26.83
CA ALA A 4 -27.45 39.66 -26.98
C ALA A 4 -27.57 38.99 -25.60
N THR A 5 -28.35 37.91 -25.49
CA THR A 5 -28.37 37.07 -24.29
C THR A 5 -28.48 35.59 -24.67
N SER A 6 -27.54 34.83 -24.10
CA SER A 6 -27.55 33.38 -23.87
C SER A 6 -27.35 32.43 -25.04
N GLN A 7 -26.09 32.28 -25.45
CA GLN A 7 -25.53 30.94 -25.66
C GLN A 7 -24.17 30.84 -24.99
N THR A 8 -24.15 30.41 -23.72
CA THR A 8 -22.91 30.05 -23.03
C THR A 8 -23.07 28.71 -22.31
N SER A 9 -22.36 27.72 -22.86
CA SER A 9 -21.83 26.52 -22.21
C SER A 9 -22.77 25.69 -21.33
N ARG A 10 -23.55 24.80 -21.95
CA ARG A 10 -23.84 23.49 -21.34
C ARG A 10 -22.65 22.55 -21.58
N LEU A 11 -21.50 22.87 -20.98
CA LEU A 11 -20.49 21.83 -20.74
C LEU A 11 -21.10 20.94 -19.67
N SER A 12 -21.52 19.74 -20.08
CA SER A 12 -22.04 18.70 -19.19
C SER A 12 -21.00 18.45 -18.09
N GLN A 13 -21.25 19.00 -16.91
CA GLN A 13 -20.45 18.79 -15.73
C GLN A 13 -20.55 17.30 -15.39
N ALA A 14 -19.51 16.53 -15.75
CA ALA A 14 -19.44 15.11 -15.40
C ALA A 14 -19.63 14.98 -13.88
N PRO A 15 -20.47 14.04 -13.39
CA PRO A 15 -20.69 13.90 -11.96
C PRO A 15 -19.34 13.72 -11.27
N LEU A 16 -19.01 14.64 -10.35
CA LEU A 16 -17.89 14.48 -9.44
C LEU A 16 -18.11 13.15 -8.71
N ARG A 17 -17.30 12.13 -9.03
CA ARG A 17 -17.27 10.88 -8.27
C ARG A 17 -16.81 11.24 -6.87
N LEU A 18 -17.77 11.49 -5.97
CA LEU A 18 -17.50 11.66 -4.56
C LEU A 18 -17.01 10.31 -4.04
N ARG A 19 -15.68 10.17 -3.94
CA ARG A 19 -15.07 8.99 -3.34
C ARG A 19 -15.53 8.98 -1.89
N ARG A 20 -16.47 8.11 -1.53
CA ARG A 20 -16.86 7.90 -0.14
C ARG A 20 -15.59 7.47 0.60
N GLN A 21 -14.97 8.38 1.36
CA GLN A 21 -14.09 7.96 2.43
C GLN A 21 -14.98 7.14 3.37
N GLN A 22 -14.76 5.83 3.41
CA GLN A 22 -15.37 5.01 4.44
C GLN A 22 -14.77 5.49 5.76
N GLY A 23 -15.52 6.28 6.53
CA GLY A 23 -15.12 6.79 7.85
C GLY A 23 -15.04 5.70 8.93
N GLY A 24 -14.85 4.44 8.54
CA GLY A 24 -14.63 3.33 9.44
C GLY A 24 -13.14 3.22 9.71
N GLY A 25 -12.73 3.45 10.96
CA GLY A 25 -11.35 3.23 11.40
C GLY A 25 -10.95 1.78 11.11
N GLY A 26 -10.14 1.58 10.07
CA GLY A 26 -9.59 0.29 9.70
C GLY A 26 -8.29 0.00 10.42
N VAL A 27 -7.98 -1.27 10.61
CA VAL A 27 -6.66 -1.73 11.06
C VAL A 27 -5.89 -2.24 9.85
N LEU A 28 -4.69 -1.72 9.63
CA LEU A 28 -3.76 -2.25 8.63
C LEU A 28 -2.95 -3.41 9.25
N VAL A 29 -2.91 -4.54 8.56
CA VAL A 29 -2.11 -5.71 8.94
C VAL A 29 -1.16 -6.06 7.82
N TRP A 30 0.12 -6.19 8.16
CA TRP A 30 1.15 -6.71 7.28
C TRP A 30 1.37 -8.18 7.53
N ALA A 31 1.46 -8.98 6.47
CA ALA A 31 1.68 -10.41 6.54
C ALA A 31 2.65 -10.88 5.46
N GLY A 32 3.65 -11.68 5.86
CA GLY A 32 4.56 -12.35 4.93
C GLY A 32 4.14 -13.79 4.77
N ILE A 33 3.82 -14.21 3.55
CA ILE A 33 3.43 -15.60 3.25
C ILE A 33 4.50 -16.21 2.35
N ILE A 34 5.03 -17.35 2.75
CA ILE A 34 6.05 -18.05 1.98
C ILE A 34 5.60 -19.50 1.79
N LYS A 35 5.33 -19.86 0.54
CA LYS A 35 4.66 -21.11 0.16
C LYS A 35 3.33 -21.27 0.90
N HIS A 36 3.30 -22.09 1.94
CA HIS A 36 2.12 -22.42 2.74
C HIS A 36 2.24 -21.92 4.19
N GLU A 37 3.29 -21.16 4.52
CA GLU A 37 3.55 -20.69 5.88
C GLU A 37 3.31 -19.19 5.99
N LEU A 38 2.60 -18.79 7.06
CA LEU A 38 2.58 -17.41 7.53
C LEU A 38 3.86 -17.17 8.35
N VAL A 39 4.64 -16.20 7.90
CA VAL A 39 6.01 -16.00 8.36
C VAL A 39 6.10 -14.88 9.40
N PHE A 40 5.33 -13.82 9.22
CA PHE A 40 5.19 -12.72 10.16
C PHE A 40 3.83 -12.05 9.94
N GLY A 41 3.27 -11.46 11.00
CA GLY A 41 1.99 -10.77 11.00
C GLY A 41 2.00 -9.61 12.00
N LEU A 42 1.92 -8.36 11.56
CA LEU A 42 1.97 -7.20 12.46
C LEU A 42 0.98 -6.11 12.07
N LYS A 43 0.37 -5.50 13.09
CA LYS A 43 -0.37 -4.24 12.93
C LYS A 43 0.65 -3.12 12.75
N MET A 44 0.53 -2.34 11.67
CA MET A 44 1.50 -1.30 11.32
C MET A 44 0.82 -0.07 10.75
N ASP A 45 1.40 1.10 10.96
CA ASP A 45 1.01 2.31 10.23
C ASP A 45 1.60 2.29 8.81
N SER A 46 0.91 2.91 7.84
CA SER A 46 1.31 2.87 6.42
C SER A 46 2.38 3.91 6.06
N ASN A 47 3.47 4.00 6.84
CA ASN A 47 4.61 4.86 6.53
C ASN A 47 5.90 4.04 6.30
N SER A 48 6.88 4.64 5.64
CA SER A 48 8.12 3.95 5.27
C SER A 48 9.03 3.66 6.45
N GLN A 49 9.01 4.48 7.51
CA GLN A 49 9.81 4.24 8.71
C GLN A 49 9.35 2.97 9.43
N THR A 50 8.05 2.83 9.68
CA THR A 50 7.46 1.63 10.29
C THR A 50 7.66 0.41 9.38
N TYR A 51 7.62 0.59 8.06
CA TYR A 51 7.89 -0.47 7.10
C TYR A 51 9.32 -0.99 7.18
N CYS A 52 10.30 -0.09 7.20
CA CYS A 52 11.70 -0.44 7.35
C CYS A 52 11.99 -1.13 8.69
N GLN A 53 11.40 -0.67 9.79
CA GLN A 53 11.53 -1.32 11.10
C GLN A 53 10.97 -2.75 11.08
N PHE A 54 9.82 -2.94 10.46
CA PHE A 54 9.19 -4.24 10.27
C PHE A 54 10.05 -5.19 9.41
N LEU A 55 10.64 -4.69 8.33
CA LEU A 55 11.54 -5.49 7.51
C LEU A 55 12.81 -5.87 8.27
N GLU A 56 13.39 -4.95 9.03
CA GLU A 56 14.66 -5.17 9.73
C GLU A 56 14.51 -6.20 10.86
N ASP A 57 13.54 -6.02 11.76
CA ASP A 57 13.47 -6.79 12.99
C ASP A 57 12.73 -8.13 12.79
N PRO A 58 11.40 -8.15 12.56
CA PRO A 58 10.65 -9.39 12.29
C PRO A 58 11.18 -10.18 11.09
N PHE A 59 11.37 -9.53 9.93
CA PHE A 59 11.71 -10.27 8.72
C PHE A 59 13.20 -10.61 8.66
N PHE A 60 14.10 -9.63 8.63
CA PHE A 60 15.52 -9.87 8.40
C PHE A 60 16.19 -10.57 9.59
N LYS A 61 16.12 -9.97 10.78
CA LYS A 61 16.81 -10.50 11.97
C LYS A 61 16.19 -11.80 12.48
N GLN A 62 14.87 -11.85 12.63
CA GLN A 62 14.23 -12.99 13.30
C GLN A 62 13.97 -14.17 12.37
N TRP A 63 13.67 -13.95 11.08
CA TRP A 63 13.28 -15.04 10.19
C TRP A 63 14.29 -15.33 9.07
N TYR A 64 14.65 -14.32 8.25
CA TYR A 64 15.47 -14.51 7.05
C TYR A 64 16.91 -14.90 7.37
N ARG A 65 17.53 -14.30 8.40
CA ARG A 65 18.91 -14.64 8.81
C ARG A 65 19.06 -16.12 9.14
N LYS A 66 18.04 -16.75 9.72
CA LYS A 66 18.04 -18.17 10.10
C LYS A 66 17.92 -19.13 8.91
N LYS A 67 17.66 -18.64 7.69
CA LYS A 67 17.52 -19.49 6.50
C LYS A 67 18.86 -19.93 5.93
N SER A 68 18.85 -21.10 5.30
CA SER A 68 20.03 -21.69 4.65
C SER A 68 20.54 -20.81 3.51
N ALA A 69 21.82 -20.97 3.17
CA ALA A 69 22.41 -20.28 2.02
C ALA A 69 21.71 -20.67 0.70
N SER A 70 21.31 -21.93 0.55
CA SER A 70 20.55 -22.42 -0.60
C SER A 70 19.19 -21.74 -0.74
N PHE A 71 18.48 -21.54 0.37
CA PHE A 71 17.22 -20.79 0.38
C PHE A 71 17.43 -19.34 -0.06
N LYS A 72 18.42 -18.66 0.52
CA LYS A 72 18.70 -17.24 0.25
C LYS A 72 19.07 -16.99 -1.22
N LYS A 73 19.72 -17.94 -1.88
CA LYS A 73 20.09 -17.85 -3.31
C LYS A 73 18.87 -17.85 -4.25
N THR A 74 17.78 -18.49 -3.86
CA THR A 74 16.59 -18.68 -4.73
C THR A 74 15.38 -17.91 -4.25
N TYR A 75 15.48 -17.27 -3.08
CA TYR A 75 14.40 -16.50 -2.51
C TYR A 75 14.17 -15.19 -3.28
N ILE A 76 12.92 -14.94 -3.64
CA ILE A 76 12.47 -13.70 -4.27
C ILE A 76 11.49 -13.03 -3.33
N PHE A 77 11.80 -11.79 -2.93
CA PHE A 77 10.89 -10.96 -2.15
C PHE A 77 9.96 -10.20 -3.10
N ILE A 78 8.65 -10.36 -2.92
CA ILE A 78 7.62 -9.74 -3.77
C ILE A 78 6.72 -8.89 -2.89
N GLN A 79 6.50 -7.65 -3.32
CA GLN A 79 5.63 -6.65 -2.69
C GLN A 79 4.96 -5.81 -3.79
N ASP A 80 3.92 -5.05 -3.43
CA ASP A 80 3.37 -4.04 -4.32
C ASP A 80 4.25 -2.77 -4.37
N ASN A 81 3.82 -1.80 -5.17
CA ASN A 81 4.51 -0.52 -5.35
C ASN A 81 3.92 0.62 -4.48
N ALA A 82 3.36 0.32 -3.30
CA ALA A 82 2.90 1.37 -2.41
C ALA A 82 4.06 2.36 -2.11
N PRO A 83 3.78 3.67 -1.98
CA PRO A 83 4.84 4.67 -1.79
C PRO A 83 5.79 4.37 -0.62
N SER A 84 5.27 3.83 0.48
CA SER A 84 6.07 3.44 1.66
C SER A 84 7.12 2.35 1.38
N HIS A 85 7.08 1.70 0.22
CA HIS A 85 8.03 0.64 -0.17
C HIS A 85 9.20 1.13 -1.00
N ALA A 86 9.16 2.39 -1.47
CA ALA A 86 10.13 2.95 -2.40
C ALA A 86 10.67 4.33 -2.01
N PHE A 87 10.07 4.98 -1.01
CA PHE A 87 10.40 6.33 -0.53
C PHE A 87 10.58 6.34 0.99
#